data_AF-A0A927V3S1-F1
#
_entry.id   AF-A0A927V3S1-F1
#
_cell.length_a   1.000
_cell.length_b   1.000
_cell.length_c   1.000
_cell.angle_alpha   90.00
_cell.angle_beta   90.00
_cell.angle_gamma   90.00
#
_symmetry.space_group_name_H-M   'P 1'
#
loop_
_entity.id
_entity.type
_entity.pdbx_description
1 polymer ?
#
loop_
_entity_poly.entity_id
_entity_poly.type
_entity_poly.pdbx_seq_one_letter_code
_entity_poly.pdbx_strand_id
1 'polypeptide(L)'
;MRIFEEKSHIDNVTLDALQQVFPYDISKCIFFDIETTGFIYSKTILYLIGCMYIDNNVVHIIQFFSESKDDELDVLNSFFEKISSFSHLVSFNGNGFDIPYILKKCKLYNISYNFDNINSVDIYKDIQPLKNLFKTQNLKLKTMERFLGINRSDMFSGGELIEVYSDYLKNPCKESLSLLLLHNYEDIKGMLDLLHLYKYISLYNGNFEIDDITINRYEDMDGNDVDEILFDLYLPYCLPARISGSYDDIYITAYDNCAKIKNRLHNGCIKFYYEDYKNYYYLPLEDKAVHKSVAEFVDKSHRTKATKDNCYTWINADQSFTSNNQTVKKYLINLIKNICK
;
A
#
# COMPACT_ATOMS: atom_id res chain seq x y z
N MET A 1 -31.83 5.37 13.28
CA MET A 1 -30.46 5.71 12.83
C MET A 1 -30.24 7.20 12.95
N ARG A 2 -29.03 7.64 13.26
CA ARG A 2 -28.61 9.05 13.24
C ARG A 2 -27.49 9.30 12.23
N ILE A 3 -27.55 10.42 11.53
CA ILE A 3 -26.54 10.87 10.57
C ILE A 3 -25.77 12.03 11.16
N PHE A 4 -24.44 11.97 11.10
CA PHE A 4 -23.55 13.06 11.44
C PHE A 4 -22.83 13.53 10.18
N GLU A 5 -22.73 14.85 10.01
CA GLU A 5 -22.00 15.45 8.90
C GLU A 5 -20.98 16.46 9.41
N GLU A 6 -19.77 16.39 8.87
CA GLU A 6 -18.74 17.39 9.05
C GLU A 6 -18.25 17.87 7.69
N LYS A 7 -17.97 19.17 7.60
CA LYS A 7 -17.39 19.79 6.41
C LYS A 7 -16.14 20.55 6.80
N SER A 8 -15.08 20.37 6.03
CA SER A 8 -13.85 21.14 6.16
C SER A 8 -13.31 21.53 4.79
N HIS A 9 -12.59 22.63 4.71
CA HIS A 9 -11.96 23.05 3.47
C HIS A 9 -10.62 22.34 3.27
N ILE A 10 -10.35 21.95 2.03
CA ILE A 10 -9.02 21.53 1.57
C ILE A 10 -8.50 22.56 0.57
N ASP A 11 -7.29 23.05 0.77
CA ASP A 11 -6.69 24.00 -0.14
C ASP A 11 -6.30 23.34 -1.47
N ASN A 12 -6.24 24.12 -2.54
CA ASN A 12 -5.92 23.62 -3.88
C ASN A 12 -4.54 22.97 -3.94
N VAL A 13 -3.55 23.49 -3.21
CA VAL A 13 -2.17 22.96 -3.27
C VAL A 13 -2.14 21.53 -2.74
N THR A 14 -2.80 21.29 -1.61
CA THR A 14 -2.91 19.95 -1.03
C THR A 14 -3.70 19.01 -1.94
N LEU A 15 -4.87 19.43 -2.44
CA LEU A 15 -5.70 18.60 -3.31
C LEU A 15 -4.97 18.23 -4.62
N ASP A 16 -4.32 19.21 -5.27
CA ASP A 16 -3.55 18.99 -6.49
C ASP A 16 -2.37 18.03 -6.25
N ALA A 17 -1.68 18.15 -5.11
CA ALA A 17 -0.58 17.27 -4.75
C ALA A 17 -1.04 15.81 -4.56
N LEU A 18 -2.25 15.59 -4.01
CA LEU A 18 -2.85 14.26 -3.91
C LEU A 18 -3.25 13.73 -5.29
N GLN A 19 -3.89 14.57 -6.11
CA GLN A 19 -4.37 14.19 -7.43
C GLN A 19 -3.22 13.84 -8.41
N GLN A 20 -2.04 14.45 -8.27
CA GLN A 20 -0.86 14.13 -9.08
C GLN A 20 -0.33 12.71 -8.86
N VAL A 21 -0.50 12.16 -7.65
CA VAL A 21 0.10 10.86 -7.28
C VAL A 21 -0.93 9.73 -7.25
N PHE A 22 -2.19 10.06 -6.96
CA PHE A 22 -3.28 9.09 -6.94
C PHE A 22 -3.81 8.85 -8.35
N PRO A 23 -3.90 7.60 -8.83
CA PRO A 23 -4.19 7.31 -10.23
C PRO A 23 -5.67 7.49 -10.63
N TYR A 24 -6.55 7.83 -9.67
CA TYR A 24 -7.98 8.02 -9.91
C TYR A 24 -8.38 9.47 -9.66
N ASP A 25 -9.43 9.93 -10.34
CA ASP A 25 -10.02 11.25 -10.12
C ASP A 25 -10.66 11.29 -8.71
N ILE A 26 -10.07 12.07 -7.81
CA ILE A 26 -10.50 12.19 -6.41
C ILE A 26 -11.93 12.71 -6.31
N SER A 27 -12.39 13.54 -7.26
CA SER A 27 -13.78 14.05 -7.30
C SER A 27 -14.81 12.95 -7.61
N LYS A 28 -14.36 11.79 -8.09
CA LYS A 28 -15.18 10.61 -8.40
C LYS A 28 -15.03 9.49 -7.37
N CYS A 29 -14.27 9.74 -6.31
CA CYS A 29 -13.99 8.80 -5.25
C CYS A 29 -14.83 9.08 -4.00
N ILE A 30 -15.26 8.01 -3.34
CA ILE A 30 -15.78 8.04 -1.99
C ILE A 30 -14.98 7.05 -1.13
N PHE A 31 -14.43 7.55 -0.04
CA PHE A 31 -13.69 6.78 0.94
C PHE A 31 -14.68 6.24 1.97
N PHE A 32 -14.49 5.03 2.46
CA PHE A 32 -15.36 4.49 3.49
C PHE A 32 -14.64 3.51 4.41
N ASP A 33 -15.20 3.37 5.60
CA ASP A 33 -14.79 2.44 6.64
C ASP A 33 -16.01 2.05 7.48
N ILE A 34 -16.03 0.83 8.01
CA ILE A 34 -17.12 0.32 8.84
C ILE A 34 -16.67 -0.01 10.26
N GLU A 35 -17.58 0.17 11.22
CA GLU A 35 -17.43 -0.36 12.56
C GLU A 35 -18.45 -1.44 12.86
N THR A 36 -17.95 -2.53 13.46
CA THR A 36 -18.78 -3.68 13.81
C THR A 36 -18.52 -4.14 15.24
N THR A 37 -19.50 -4.81 15.84
CA THR A 37 -19.31 -5.45 17.15
C THR A 37 -18.57 -6.80 17.07
N GLY A 38 -17.73 -6.98 16.05
CA GLY A 38 -16.92 -8.18 15.79
C GLY A 38 -16.99 -8.70 14.34
N PHE A 39 -16.29 -9.80 14.07
CA PHE A 39 -16.05 -10.26 12.69
C PHE A 39 -17.15 -11.15 12.08
N ILE A 40 -18.01 -11.76 12.92
CA ILE A 40 -19.00 -12.75 12.46
C ILE A 40 -20.33 -12.05 12.16
N TYR A 41 -20.54 -11.67 10.90
CA TYR A 41 -21.70 -10.90 10.43
C TYR A 41 -23.07 -11.36 10.97
N SER A 42 -23.29 -12.67 11.14
CA SER A 42 -24.58 -13.21 11.60
C SER A 42 -24.83 -13.04 13.11
N LYS A 43 -23.80 -12.69 13.88
CA LYS A 43 -23.84 -12.55 15.35
C LYS A 43 -23.45 -11.15 15.83
N THR A 44 -23.07 -10.27 14.92
CA THR A 44 -22.49 -8.95 15.22
C THR A 44 -23.28 -7.88 14.49
N ILE A 45 -23.18 -6.65 14.95
CA ILE A 45 -23.93 -5.51 14.42
C ILE A 45 -22.92 -4.59 13.73
N LEU A 46 -23.20 -4.19 12.49
CA LEU A 46 -22.60 -3.02 11.87
C LEU A 46 -23.28 -1.80 12.47
N TYR A 47 -22.54 -1.02 13.23
CA TYR A 47 -23.09 0.10 13.97
C TYR A 47 -22.70 1.46 13.41
N LEU A 48 -21.68 1.50 12.53
CA LEU A 48 -21.24 2.72 11.89
C LEU A 48 -20.75 2.39 10.48
N ILE A 49 -21.18 3.19 9.51
CA ILE A 49 -20.47 3.35 8.24
C ILE A 49 -20.15 4.82 8.13
N GLY A 50 -18.87 5.14 8.02
CA GLY A 50 -18.48 6.49 7.66
C GLY A 50 -18.06 6.56 6.20
N CYS A 51 -18.24 7.74 5.62
CA CYS A 51 -17.90 8.05 4.25
C CYS A 51 -17.22 9.41 4.17
N MET A 52 -16.28 9.56 3.25
CA MET A 52 -15.70 10.85 2.90
C MET A 52 -15.62 11.05 1.39
N TYR A 53 -15.90 12.25 0.94
CA TYR A 53 -15.73 12.65 -0.46
C TYR A 53 -15.38 14.13 -0.54
N ILE A 54 -14.88 14.55 -1.69
CA ILE A 54 -14.50 15.94 -1.94
C ILE A 54 -15.39 16.50 -3.04
N ASP A 55 -16.05 17.62 -2.76
CA ASP A 55 -16.81 18.39 -3.74
C ASP A 55 -16.45 19.87 -3.60
N ASN A 56 -16.08 20.52 -4.71
CA ASN A 56 -15.71 21.94 -4.74
C ASN A 56 -14.75 22.36 -3.60
N ASN A 57 -13.66 21.61 -3.40
CA ASN A 57 -12.65 21.84 -2.35
C ASN A 57 -13.19 21.78 -0.90
N VAL A 58 -14.35 21.16 -0.72
CA VAL A 58 -14.90 20.85 0.59
C VAL A 58 -14.79 19.34 0.79
N VAL A 59 -14.09 18.95 1.84
CA VAL A 59 -14.09 17.58 2.35
C VAL A 59 -15.37 17.40 3.15
N HIS A 60 -16.20 16.47 2.71
CA HIS A 60 -17.43 16.07 3.39
C HIS A 60 -17.18 14.74 4.07
N ILE A 61 -17.40 14.66 5.38
CA ILE A 61 -17.43 13.41 6.14
C ILE A 61 -18.86 13.17 6.62
N ILE A 62 -19.40 11.99 6.35
CA ILE A 62 -20.73 11.57 6.75
C ILE A 62 -20.59 10.28 7.54
N GLN A 63 -21.23 10.19 8.71
CA GLN A 63 -21.22 8.99 9.54
C GLN A 63 -22.66 8.54 9.80
N PHE A 64 -23.01 7.37 9.27
CA PHE A 64 -24.30 6.70 9.44
C PHE A 64 -24.23 5.82 10.68
N PHE A 65 -24.76 6.31 11.80
CA PHE A 65 -24.65 5.68 13.10
C PHE A 65 -25.96 5.00 13.53
N SER A 66 -25.81 3.74 13.94
CA SER A 66 -26.86 2.90 14.49
C SER A 66 -27.07 3.25 15.98
N GLU A 67 -28.20 3.85 16.32
CA GLU A 67 -28.54 4.16 17.72
C GLU A 67 -29.24 2.98 18.41
N SER A 68 -29.67 1.98 17.63
CA SER A 68 -30.27 0.73 18.09
C SER A 68 -29.93 -0.41 17.13
N LYS A 69 -30.06 -1.66 17.60
CA LYS A 69 -29.79 -2.84 16.75
C LYS A 69 -30.67 -2.92 15.50
N ASP A 70 -31.83 -2.25 15.52
CA ASP A 70 -32.80 -2.26 14.43
C ASP A 70 -32.45 -1.26 13.31
N ASP A 71 -31.49 -0.36 13.55
CA ASP A 71 -31.08 0.68 12.60
C ASP A 71 -30.12 0.17 11.50
N GLU A 72 -29.61 -1.06 11.61
CA GLU A 72 -28.57 -1.58 10.71
C GLU A 72 -29.02 -1.57 9.23
N LEU A 73 -30.31 -1.80 8.97
CA LEU A 73 -30.88 -1.74 7.62
C LEU A 73 -30.89 -0.31 7.06
N ASP A 74 -31.24 0.67 7.89
CA ASP A 74 -31.26 2.09 7.50
C ASP A 74 -29.85 2.61 7.21
N VAL A 75 -28.86 2.18 8.01
CA VAL A 75 -27.43 2.47 7.78
C VAL A 75 -26.98 1.95 6.43
N LEU A 76 -27.27 0.69 6.11
CA LEU A 76 -26.90 0.07 4.83
C LEU A 76 -27.56 0.78 3.64
N ASN A 77 -28.87 1.04 3.71
CA ASN A 77 -29.58 1.69 2.61
C ASN A 77 -29.08 3.12 2.36
N SER A 78 -28.83 3.89 3.43
CA SER A 78 -28.29 5.25 3.33
C SER A 78 -26.89 5.26 2.73
N PHE A 79 -26.05 4.28 3.09
CA PHE A 79 -24.74 4.10 2.49
C PHE A 79 -24.84 3.80 0.98
N PHE A 80 -25.71 2.86 0.56
CA PHE A 80 -25.88 2.51 -0.85
C PHE A 80 -26.40 3.68 -1.69
N GLU A 81 -27.37 4.43 -1.17
CA GLU A 81 -27.83 5.67 -1.80
C GLU A 81 -26.67 6.64 -1.98
N LYS A 82 -25.84 6.83 -0.94
CA LYS A 82 -24.74 7.77 -0.98
C LYS A 82 -23.68 7.40 -2.03
N ILE A 83 -23.23 6.15 -2.05
CA ILE A 83 -22.16 5.72 -2.95
C ILE A 83 -22.60 5.61 -4.43
N SER A 84 -23.91 5.60 -4.71
CA SER A 84 -24.46 5.48 -6.07
C SER A 84 -24.03 6.57 -7.05
N SER A 85 -23.57 7.72 -6.53
CA SER A 85 -23.10 8.87 -7.31
C SER A 85 -21.59 8.85 -7.63
N PHE A 86 -20.86 7.84 -7.14
CA PHE A 86 -19.41 7.72 -7.27
C PHE A 86 -19.03 6.53 -8.14
N SER A 87 -17.83 6.58 -8.74
CA SER A 87 -17.31 5.48 -9.58
C SER A 87 -16.20 4.69 -8.92
N HIS A 88 -15.61 5.20 -7.84
CA HIS A 88 -14.55 4.56 -7.09
C HIS A 88 -14.88 4.55 -5.59
N LEU A 89 -14.80 3.36 -4.98
CA LEU A 89 -14.97 3.14 -3.56
C LEU A 89 -13.58 2.87 -2.96
N VAL A 90 -13.04 3.84 -2.25
CA VAL A 90 -11.70 3.79 -1.66
C VAL A 90 -11.79 3.28 -0.23
N SER A 91 -10.92 2.34 0.15
CA SER A 91 -10.86 1.79 1.50
C SER A 91 -9.44 1.38 1.88
N PHE A 92 -9.23 1.12 3.17
CA PHE A 92 -8.02 0.49 3.66
C PHE A 92 -8.30 -0.95 4.08
N ASN A 93 -7.94 -1.92 3.24
CA ASN A 93 -8.24 -3.34 3.43
C ASN A 93 -9.75 -3.69 3.33
N GLY A 94 -10.57 -2.84 2.70
CA GLY A 94 -12.01 -3.07 2.55
C GLY A 94 -12.36 -4.25 1.64
N ASN A 95 -11.50 -4.63 0.69
CA ASN A 95 -11.68 -5.86 -0.08
C ASN A 95 -11.52 -7.11 0.79
N GLY A 96 -10.73 -7.01 1.85
CA GLY A 96 -10.46 -8.10 2.77
C GLY A 96 -11.56 -8.33 3.80
N PHE A 97 -12.23 -7.25 4.24
CA PHE A 97 -13.17 -7.32 5.35
C PHE A 97 -14.50 -6.61 5.07
N ASP A 98 -14.49 -5.30 4.88
CA ASP A 98 -15.65 -4.42 4.89
C ASP A 98 -16.68 -4.79 3.82
N ILE A 99 -16.24 -4.87 2.55
CA ILE A 99 -17.09 -5.23 1.41
C ILE A 99 -17.68 -6.64 1.60
N PRO A 100 -16.88 -7.70 1.88
CA PRO A 100 -17.42 -9.02 2.21
C PRO A 100 -18.40 -9.03 3.38
N TYR A 101 -18.17 -8.21 4.41
CA TYR A 101 -19.04 -8.11 5.59
C TYR A 101 -20.41 -7.51 5.20
N ILE A 102 -20.40 -6.36 4.50
CA ILE A 102 -21.61 -5.69 3.99
C ILE A 102 -22.40 -6.64 3.08
N LEU A 103 -21.76 -7.31 2.12
CA LEU A 103 -22.45 -8.24 1.20
C LEU A 103 -23.13 -9.41 1.95
N LYS A 104 -22.52 -9.89 3.04
CA LYS A 104 -23.13 -10.93 3.88
C LYS A 104 -24.31 -10.38 4.69
N LYS A 105 -24.25 -9.12 5.14
CA LYS A 105 -25.39 -8.43 5.76
C LYS A 105 -26.53 -8.20 4.77
N CYS A 106 -26.24 -7.80 3.53
CA CYS A 106 -27.26 -7.71 2.48
C CYS A 106 -28.00 -9.04 2.29
N LYS A 107 -27.26 -10.15 2.24
CA LYS A 107 -27.86 -11.49 2.15
C LYS A 107 -28.73 -11.84 3.36
N LEU A 108 -28.29 -11.50 4.58
CA LEU A 108 -29.04 -11.73 5.81
C LEU A 108 -30.37 -10.97 5.83
N TYR A 109 -30.36 -9.72 5.36
CA TYR A 109 -31.53 -8.84 5.32
C TYR A 109 -32.33 -8.90 4.01
N ASN A 110 -31.98 -9.80 3.09
CA ASN A 110 -32.57 -9.89 1.74
C ASN A 110 -32.53 -8.57 0.95
N ILE A 111 -31.47 -7.77 1.12
CA ILE A 111 -31.22 -6.56 0.33
C ILE A 111 -30.59 -6.98 -1.01
N SER A 112 -31.20 -6.60 -2.13
CA SER A 112 -30.64 -6.81 -3.47
C SER A 112 -29.62 -5.72 -3.79
N TYR A 113 -28.36 -5.94 -3.41
CA TYR A 113 -27.25 -5.03 -3.69
C TYR A 113 -25.96 -5.80 -4.01
N ASN A 114 -25.16 -5.24 -4.92
CA ASN A 114 -23.79 -5.66 -5.20
C ASN A 114 -22.93 -4.42 -5.53
N PHE A 115 -21.60 -4.59 -5.51
CA PHE A 115 -20.66 -3.51 -5.82
C PHE A 115 -20.24 -3.50 -7.30
N ASP A 116 -20.99 -4.13 -8.21
CA ASP A 116 -20.55 -4.29 -9.61
C ASP A 116 -20.48 -2.94 -10.37
N ASN A 117 -21.23 -1.93 -9.91
CA ASN A 117 -21.30 -0.61 -10.54
C ASN A 117 -20.27 0.40 -9.98
N ILE A 118 -19.40 0.00 -9.05
CA ILE A 118 -18.41 0.88 -8.43
C ILE A 118 -17.07 0.15 -8.29
N ASN A 119 -15.99 0.78 -8.74
CA ASN A 119 -14.66 0.16 -8.70
C ASN A 119 -14.09 0.24 -7.29
N SER A 120 -13.71 -0.90 -6.71
CA SER A 120 -13.02 -0.91 -5.42
C SER A 120 -11.54 -0.54 -5.58
N VAL A 121 -11.09 0.42 -4.77
CA VAL A 121 -9.68 0.81 -4.62
C VAL A 121 -9.26 0.52 -3.19
N ASP A 122 -8.29 -0.39 -3.01
CA ASP A 122 -7.85 -0.83 -1.68
C ASP A 122 -6.40 -0.46 -1.46
N ILE A 123 -6.19 0.60 -0.66
CA ILE A 123 -4.87 1.18 -0.38
C ILE A 123 -3.94 0.13 0.25
N TYR A 124 -4.46 -0.74 1.14
CA TYR A 124 -3.67 -1.80 1.76
C TYR A 124 -3.12 -2.77 0.72
N LYS A 125 -3.95 -3.16 -0.27
CA LYS A 125 -3.54 -4.07 -1.34
C LYS A 125 -2.51 -3.43 -2.26
N ASP A 126 -2.67 -2.15 -2.56
CA ASP A 126 -1.77 -1.41 -3.44
C ASP A 126 -0.37 -1.24 -2.81
N ILE A 127 -0.29 -1.02 -1.49
CA ILE A 127 1.00 -0.88 -0.79
C ILE A 127 1.59 -2.21 -0.31
N GLN A 128 0.81 -3.30 -0.31
CA GLN A 128 1.25 -4.60 0.19
C GLN A 128 2.56 -5.10 -0.44
N PRO A 129 2.81 -4.95 -1.76
CA PRO A 129 4.08 -5.36 -2.36
C PRO A 129 5.26 -4.59 -1.78
N LEU A 130 5.08 -3.35 -1.30
CA LEU A 130 6.15 -2.51 -0.78
C LEU A 130 6.48 -2.77 0.70
N LYS A 131 5.87 -3.78 1.33
CA LYS A 131 6.01 -4.07 2.78
C LYS A 131 7.47 -4.01 3.25
N ASN A 132 8.37 -4.64 2.50
CA ASN A 132 9.78 -4.74 2.89
C ASN A 132 10.51 -3.40 2.81
N LEU A 133 10.07 -2.45 1.98
CA LEU A 133 10.67 -1.12 1.85
C LEU A 133 10.33 -0.21 3.03
N PHE A 134 9.10 -0.29 3.54
CA PHE A 134 8.66 0.59 4.63
C PHE A 134 9.36 0.29 5.97
N LYS A 135 9.89 -0.93 6.15
CA LYS A 135 10.54 -1.38 7.40
C LYS A 135 9.68 -1.15 8.66
N THR A 136 8.35 -1.17 8.50
CA THR A 136 7.40 -1.08 9.59
C THR A 136 7.04 -2.46 10.15
N GLN A 137 6.58 -2.50 11.39
CA GLN A 137 6.15 -3.73 12.07
C GLN A 137 4.99 -4.46 11.35
N ASN A 138 4.13 -3.71 10.68
CA ASN A 138 3.01 -4.20 9.88
C ASN A 138 2.49 -3.04 9.01
N LEU A 139 1.58 -3.36 8.09
CA LEU A 139 0.93 -2.38 7.21
C LEU A 139 -0.49 -2.04 7.70
N LYS A 140 -0.75 -2.03 9.02
CA LYS A 140 -2.04 -1.55 9.53
C LYS A 140 -2.15 -0.04 9.33
N LEU A 141 -3.38 0.48 9.23
CA LEU A 141 -3.69 1.90 9.03
C LEU A 141 -2.86 2.80 9.96
N LYS A 142 -3.03 2.64 11.28
CA LYS A 142 -2.28 3.36 12.33
C LYS A 142 -0.76 3.28 12.21
N THR A 143 -0.22 2.18 11.70
CA THR A 143 1.22 2.05 11.48
C THR A 143 1.68 2.87 10.29
N MET A 144 0.89 2.88 9.21
CA MET A 144 1.19 3.65 8.00
C MET A 144 0.97 5.15 8.21
N GLU A 145 -0.04 5.54 8.99
CA GLU A 145 -0.25 6.92 9.41
C GLU A 145 0.97 7.45 10.18
N ARG A 146 1.44 6.68 11.18
CA ARG A 146 2.65 7.03 11.94
C ARG A 146 3.89 7.10 11.05
N PHE A 147 4.02 6.20 10.08
CA PHE A 147 5.12 6.24 9.11
C PHE A 147 5.13 7.55 8.31
N LEU A 148 3.95 8.10 7.99
CA LEU A 148 3.80 9.41 7.36
C LEU A 148 3.87 10.60 8.33
N GLY A 149 4.04 10.37 9.63
CA GLY A 149 4.06 11.43 10.64
C GLY A 149 2.67 11.97 10.99
N ILE A 150 1.60 11.27 10.64
CA ILE A 150 0.22 11.63 10.97
C ILE A 150 -0.02 11.30 12.45
N ASN A 151 -0.50 12.30 13.20
CA ASN A 151 -0.85 12.17 14.60
C ASN A 151 -2.34 11.94 14.77
N ARG A 152 -2.70 11.14 15.76
CA ARG A 152 -4.09 10.78 16.09
C ARG A 152 -4.45 11.19 17.50
N SER A 153 -5.71 11.54 17.70
CA SER A 153 -6.30 11.76 19.01
C SER A 153 -6.97 10.49 19.53
N ASP A 154 -7.39 9.60 18.63
CA ASP A 154 -8.00 8.33 18.99
C ASP A 154 -7.02 7.37 19.66
N MET A 155 -7.34 7.05 20.91
CA MET A 155 -6.58 6.16 21.78
C MET A 155 -7.11 4.73 21.80
N PHE A 156 -8.30 4.47 21.24
CA PHE A 156 -8.96 3.18 21.29
C PHE A 156 -8.65 2.32 20.06
N SER A 157 -8.74 1.02 20.23
CA SER A 157 -8.83 0.06 19.13
C SER A 157 -10.31 -0.27 18.85
N GLY A 158 -10.63 -0.64 17.61
CA GLY A 158 -11.98 -1.09 17.26
C GLY A 158 -12.50 -2.23 18.15
N GLY A 159 -11.61 -3.07 18.69
CA GLY A 159 -11.98 -4.12 19.65
C GLY A 159 -12.46 -3.57 21.00
N GLU A 160 -11.85 -2.49 21.49
CA GLU A 160 -12.27 -1.83 22.75
C GLU A 160 -13.59 -1.07 22.57
N LEU A 161 -13.84 -0.54 21.37
CA LEU A 161 -15.08 0.17 21.06
C LEU A 161 -16.33 -0.72 21.05
N ILE A 162 -16.16 -2.04 20.96
CA ILE A 162 -17.28 -3.00 21.05
C ILE A 162 -18.00 -2.87 22.40
N GLU A 163 -17.25 -2.77 23.51
CA GLU A 163 -17.82 -2.61 24.85
C GLU A 163 -18.43 -1.21 25.00
N VAL A 164 -17.77 -0.18 24.46
CA VAL A 164 -18.28 1.20 24.46
C VAL A 164 -19.63 1.30 23.75
N TYR A 165 -19.79 0.66 22.58
CA TYR A 165 -21.07 0.63 21.87
C TYR A 165 -22.14 -0.15 22.63
N SER A 166 -21.78 -1.30 23.21
CA SER A 166 -22.69 -2.11 24.04
C SER A 166 -23.24 -1.32 25.22
N ASP A 167 -22.40 -0.51 25.87
CA ASP A 167 -22.82 0.35 26.98
C ASP A 167 -23.59 1.59 26.51
N TYR A 168 -23.23 2.17 25.37
CA TYR A 168 -24.01 3.23 24.73
C TYR A 168 -25.46 2.80 24.49
N LEU A 169 -25.70 1.58 23.99
CA LEU A 169 -27.06 1.06 23.77
C LEU A 169 -27.90 0.94 25.05
N LYS A 170 -27.25 0.75 26.22
CA LYS A 170 -27.95 0.67 27.51
C LYS A 170 -28.16 2.04 28.13
N ASN A 171 -27.12 2.88 28.07
CA ASN A 171 -27.07 4.21 28.68
C ASN A 171 -26.44 5.20 27.68
N PRO A 172 -27.23 5.75 26.73
CA PRO A 172 -26.71 6.69 25.76
C PRO A 172 -26.13 7.93 26.45
N CYS A 173 -24.85 8.22 26.21
CA CYS A 173 -24.19 9.43 26.70
C CYS A 173 -23.31 10.06 25.61
N LYS A 174 -23.02 11.36 25.78
CA LYS A 174 -22.29 12.15 24.79
C LYS A 174 -20.84 11.69 24.66
N GLU A 175 -20.24 11.25 25.76
CA GLU A 175 -18.85 10.83 25.83
C GLU A 175 -18.62 9.55 25.01
N SER A 176 -19.40 8.49 25.25
CA SER A 176 -19.30 7.24 24.48
C SER A 176 -19.59 7.46 22.99
N LEU A 177 -20.61 8.26 22.66
CA LEU A 177 -20.90 8.62 21.27
C LEU A 177 -19.72 9.33 20.61
N SER A 178 -19.09 10.27 21.31
CA SER A 178 -17.94 11.02 20.78
C SER A 178 -16.75 10.10 20.52
N LEU A 179 -16.48 9.11 21.38
CA LEU A 179 -15.42 8.13 21.18
C LEU A 179 -15.68 7.24 19.97
N LEU A 180 -16.91 6.72 19.83
CA LEU A 180 -17.32 5.86 18.71
C LEU A 180 -17.20 6.59 17.36
N LEU A 181 -17.67 7.84 17.30
CA LEU A 181 -17.58 8.64 16.07
C LEU A 181 -16.14 9.05 15.76
N LEU A 182 -15.34 9.41 16.76
CA LEU A 182 -13.97 9.88 16.56
C LEU A 182 -13.07 8.82 15.91
N HIS A 183 -13.21 7.55 16.30
CA HIS A 183 -12.40 6.45 15.75
C HIS A 183 -12.56 6.34 14.24
N ASN A 184 -13.80 6.14 13.80
CA ASN A 184 -14.15 6.01 12.39
C ASN A 184 -13.90 7.32 11.62
N TYR A 185 -14.13 8.48 12.24
CA TYR A 185 -13.81 9.78 11.64
C TYR A 185 -12.32 9.88 11.30
N GLU A 186 -11.43 9.56 12.25
CA GLU A 186 -9.98 9.62 12.03
C GLU A 186 -9.51 8.54 11.05
N ASP A 187 -10.10 7.34 11.06
CA ASP A 187 -9.77 6.29 10.08
C ASP A 187 -10.08 6.74 8.65
N ILE A 188 -11.24 7.37 8.44
CA ILE A 188 -11.66 7.85 7.12
C ILE A 188 -10.84 9.06 6.68
N LYS A 189 -10.67 10.04 7.57
CA LYS A 189 -9.90 11.24 7.28
C LYS A 189 -8.44 10.89 6.99
N GLY A 190 -7.86 9.99 7.79
CA GLY A 190 -6.49 9.52 7.63
C GLY A 190 -6.26 8.85 6.27
N MET A 191 -7.25 8.16 5.70
CA MET A 191 -7.13 7.58 4.35
C MET A 191 -6.83 8.62 3.26
N LEU A 192 -7.29 9.87 3.39
CA LEU A 192 -6.94 10.93 2.43
C LEU A 192 -5.43 11.21 2.45
N ASP A 193 -4.86 11.33 3.64
CA ASP A 193 -3.43 11.57 3.82
C ASP A 193 -2.60 10.34 3.39
N LEU A 194 -3.14 9.13 3.57
CA LEU A 194 -2.51 7.89 3.10
C LEU A 194 -2.35 7.81 1.58
N LEU A 195 -3.03 8.64 0.79
CA LEU A 195 -2.79 8.69 -0.66
C LEU A 195 -1.34 9.10 -0.98
N HIS A 196 -0.62 9.76 -0.07
CA HIS A 196 0.81 10.00 -0.24
C HIS A 196 1.65 8.71 -0.31
N LEU A 197 1.12 7.55 0.10
CA LEU A 197 1.78 6.26 -0.10
C LEU A 197 1.94 5.90 -1.59
N TYR A 198 1.11 6.46 -2.49
CA TYR A 198 1.25 6.25 -3.93
C TYR A 198 2.54 6.85 -4.51
N LYS A 199 3.20 7.77 -3.79
CA LYS A 199 4.55 8.25 -4.15
C LYS A 199 5.58 7.12 -4.11
N TYR A 200 5.49 6.22 -3.12
CA TYR A 200 6.37 5.05 -3.03
C TYR A 200 6.00 4.00 -4.08
N ILE A 201 4.70 3.86 -4.41
CA ILE A 201 4.25 3.02 -5.52
C ILE A 201 4.82 3.53 -6.85
N SER A 202 4.93 4.85 -7.03
CA SER A 202 5.59 5.46 -8.19
C SER A 202 7.05 5.01 -8.33
N LEU A 203 7.83 5.06 -7.24
CA LEU A 203 9.20 4.52 -7.19
C LEU A 203 9.23 3.01 -7.50
N TYR A 204 8.35 2.23 -6.87
CA TYR A 204 8.24 0.78 -7.09
C TYR A 204 7.95 0.43 -8.57
N ASN A 205 7.16 1.25 -9.25
CA ASN A 205 6.80 1.09 -10.66
C ASN A 205 7.85 1.63 -11.63
N GLY A 206 8.99 2.14 -11.16
CA GLY A 206 10.07 2.62 -12.02
C GLY A 206 9.98 4.07 -12.45
N ASN A 207 9.13 4.86 -11.79
CA ASN A 207 8.99 6.28 -12.09
C ASN A 207 10.10 7.09 -11.39
N PHE A 208 11.29 7.06 -12.00
CA PHE A 208 12.46 7.82 -11.60
C PHE A 208 13.37 8.07 -12.80
N GLU A 209 14.26 9.03 -12.66
CA GLU A 209 15.36 9.30 -13.57
C GLU A 209 16.68 8.86 -12.93
N ILE A 210 17.63 8.43 -13.75
CA ILE A 210 18.97 8.09 -13.28
C ILE A 210 19.79 9.36 -13.39
N ASP A 211 20.26 9.87 -12.26
CA ASP A 211 21.06 11.09 -12.14
C ASP A 211 22.54 10.77 -12.35
N ASP A 212 23.07 9.82 -11.57
CA ASP A 212 24.47 9.39 -11.68
C ASP A 212 24.65 7.88 -11.42
N ILE A 213 25.71 7.33 -11.99
CA ILE A 213 26.17 5.96 -11.74
C ILE A 213 27.66 5.96 -11.48
N THR A 214 28.05 5.60 -10.26
CA THR A 214 29.44 5.59 -9.83
C THR A 214 29.85 4.18 -9.37
N ILE A 215 31.07 3.77 -9.70
CA ILE A 215 31.68 2.54 -9.16
C ILE A 215 32.74 2.95 -8.15
N ASN A 216 32.57 2.53 -6.89
CA ASN A 216 33.52 2.77 -5.82
C ASN A 216 34.34 1.51 -5.55
N ARG A 217 35.61 1.72 -5.18
CA ARG A 217 36.52 0.66 -4.71
C ARG A 217 37.13 1.09 -3.40
N TYR A 218 37.03 0.25 -2.38
CA TYR A 218 37.58 0.53 -1.07
C TYR A 218 37.91 -0.78 -0.33
N GLU A 219 38.75 -0.68 0.70
CA GLU A 219 39.06 -1.79 1.59
C GLU A 219 38.05 -1.80 2.75
N ASP A 220 37.37 -2.93 2.99
CA ASP A 220 36.44 -3.06 4.11
C ASP A 220 37.14 -3.18 5.46
N MET A 221 36.37 -3.25 6.56
CA MET A 221 36.94 -3.34 7.91
C MET A 221 37.76 -4.62 8.15
N ASP A 222 37.56 -5.64 7.32
CA ASP A 222 38.25 -6.93 7.39
C ASP A 222 39.47 -6.98 6.45
N GLY A 223 39.78 -5.89 5.75
CA GLY A 223 40.92 -5.79 4.84
C GLY A 223 40.65 -6.34 3.44
N ASN A 224 39.39 -6.59 3.07
CA ASN A 224 39.06 -7.10 1.75
C ASN A 224 38.79 -5.95 0.77
N ASP A 225 39.30 -6.06 -0.45
CA ASP A 225 38.91 -5.19 -1.55
C ASP A 225 37.43 -5.38 -1.88
N VAL A 226 36.66 -4.31 -1.78
CA VAL A 226 35.23 -4.26 -2.10
C VAL A 226 34.99 -3.27 -3.22
N ASP A 227 34.40 -3.79 -4.29
CA ASP A 227 33.87 -3.01 -5.39
C ASP A 227 32.34 -2.89 -5.22
N GLU A 228 31.79 -1.69 -5.38
CA GLU A 228 30.34 -1.45 -5.36
C GLU A 228 29.90 -0.48 -6.46
N ILE A 229 28.68 -0.66 -6.94
CA ILE A 229 28.03 0.28 -7.86
C ILE A 229 26.95 1.05 -7.10
N LEU A 230 26.98 2.38 -7.26
CA LEU A 230 26.03 3.33 -6.71
C LEU A 230 25.20 3.92 -7.85
N PHE A 231 23.88 3.94 -7.65
CA PHE A 231 22.91 4.59 -8.52
C PHE A 231 22.24 5.71 -7.74
N ASP A 232 22.43 6.94 -8.20
CA ASP A 232 21.71 8.11 -7.72
C ASP A 232 20.53 8.36 -8.64
N LEU A 233 19.34 8.47 -8.05
CA LEU A 233 18.07 8.54 -8.75
C LEU A 233 17.31 9.81 -8.33
N TYR A 234 16.74 10.47 -9.32
CA TYR A 234 15.81 11.57 -9.12
C TYR A 234 14.36 11.06 -9.19
N LEU A 235 13.56 11.41 -8.18
CA LEU A 235 12.16 11.02 -8.07
C LEU A 235 11.27 12.19 -8.48
N PRO A 236 10.19 11.96 -9.24
CA PRO A 236 9.26 13.01 -9.64
C PRO A 236 8.42 13.54 -8.47
N TYR A 237 8.36 12.80 -7.36
CA TYR A 237 7.57 13.15 -6.19
C TYR A 237 8.38 13.08 -4.91
N CYS A 238 8.29 14.13 -4.09
CA CYS A 238 8.93 14.18 -2.77
C CYS A 238 8.31 13.15 -1.82
N LEU A 239 9.10 12.14 -1.44
CA LEU A 239 8.71 11.13 -0.45
C LEU A 239 8.61 11.76 0.94
N PRO A 240 7.45 11.66 1.62
CA PRO A 240 7.20 12.34 2.90
C PRO A 240 8.00 11.74 4.06
N ALA A 241 8.42 10.48 3.96
CA ALA A 241 9.19 9.77 4.98
C ALA A 241 10.31 8.97 4.34
N ARG A 242 11.42 8.82 5.07
CA ARG A 242 12.59 8.09 4.57
C ARG A 242 12.31 6.59 4.61
N ILE A 243 12.58 5.91 3.51
CA ILE A 243 12.81 4.47 3.49
C ILE A 243 14.32 4.20 3.42
N SER A 244 14.79 3.20 4.15
CA SER A 244 16.20 2.81 4.19
C SER A 244 16.34 1.36 4.65
N GLY A 245 17.14 0.56 3.94
CA GLY A 245 17.38 -0.81 4.35
C GLY A 245 18.40 -1.55 3.49
N SER A 246 19.01 -2.56 4.10
CA SER A 246 19.89 -3.52 3.43
C SER A 246 19.15 -4.83 3.13
N TYR A 247 19.48 -5.46 2.00
CA TYR A 247 18.92 -6.69 1.46
C TYR A 247 20.06 -7.44 0.73
N ASP A 248 20.70 -8.38 1.42
CA ASP A 248 21.92 -9.05 0.95
C ASP A 248 23.01 -8.05 0.53
N ASP A 249 23.40 -8.06 -0.74
CA ASP A 249 24.41 -7.18 -1.35
C ASP A 249 23.90 -5.76 -1.65
N ILE A 250 22.61 -5.50 -1.41
CA ILE A 250 21.93 -4.28 -1.84
C ILE A 250 21.61 -3.41 -0.63
N TYR A 251 21.86 -2.11 -0.75
CA TYR A 251 21.33 -1.11 0.16
C TYR A 251 20.53 -0.08 -0.64
N ILE A 252 19.33 0.26 -0.15
CA ILE A 252 18.48 1.29 -0.75
C ILE A 252 18.11 2.31 0.33
N THR A 253 18.15 3.59 -0.03
CA THR A 253 17.48 4.65 0.73
C THR A 253 16.78 5.60 -0.23
N ALA A 254 15.61 6.09 0.16
CA ALA A 254 14.90 7.12 -0.57
C ALA A 254 14.23 8.08 0.40
N TYR A 255 14.32 9.37 0.12
CA TYR A 255 13.71 10.44 0.90
C TYR A 255 13.63 11.70 0.03
N ASP A 256 12.58 12.49 0.22
CA ASP A 256 12.32 13.65 -0.61
C ASP A 256 12.31 13.25 -2.10
N ASN A 257 12.93 14.01 -2.98
CA ASN A 257 13.03 13.73 -4.41
C ASN A 257 14.24 12.88 -4.81
N CYS A 258 14.89 12.20 -3.86
CA CYS A 258 16.12 11.44 -4.14
C CYS A 258 15.99 9.98 -3.67
N ALA A 259 16.53 9.06 -4.47
CA ALA A 259 16.79 7.69 -4.05
C ALA A 259 18.24 7.30 -4.39
N LYS A 260 18.86 6.52 -3.52
CA LYS A 260 20.19 5.95 -3.71
C LYS A 260 20.10 4.44 -3.58
N ILE A 261 20.64 3.73 -4.55
CA ILE A 261 20.75 2.27 -4.52
C ILE A 261 22.21 1.91 -4.67
N LYS A 262 22.70 1.10 -3.74
CA LYS A 262 24.07 0.59 -3.70
C LYS A 262 24.02 -0.93 -3.87
N ASN A 263 24.88 -1.49 -4.70
CA ASN A 263 24.99 -2.93 -4.88
C ASN A 263 26.45 -3.38 -4.91
N ARG A 264 26.80 -4.39 -4.13
CA ARG A 264 28.15 -4.99 -4.14
C ARG A 264 28.41 -5.71 -5.46
N LEU A 265 29.60 -5.49 -6.02
CA LEU A 265 30.08 -6.19 -7.21
C LEU A 265 30.75 -7.52 -6.80
N HIS A 266 30.48 -8.58 -7.56
CA HIS A 266 31.14 -9.86 -7.45
C HIS A 266 31.95 -10.11 -8.72
N ASN A 267 33.27 -9.98 -8.64
CA ASN A 267 34.17 -10.06 -9.82
C ASN A 267 33.72 -9.12 -10.96
N GLY A 268 33.33 -7.89 -10.62
CA GLY A 268 32.82 -6.89 -11.58
C GLY A 268 31.39 -7.14 -12.08
N CYS A 269 30.68 -8.12 -11.52
CA CYS A 269 29.32 -8.49 -11.93
C CYS A 269 28.28 -8.19 -10.85
N ILE A 270 27.03 -7.97 -11.29
CA ILE A 270 25.83 -7.86 -10.43
C ILE A 270 24.74 -8.83 -10.87
N LYS A 271 23.86 -9.21 -9.93
CA LYS A 271 22.71 -10.08 -10.19
C LYS A 271 21.57 -9.31 -10.85
N PHE A 272 21.20 -9.69 -12.08
CA PHE A 272 19.98 -9.27 -12.75
C PHE A 272 18.86 -10.26 -12.45
N TYR A 273 17.88 -9.86 -11.64
CA TYR A 273 16.75 -10.70 -11.26
C TYR A 273 15.66 -10.69 -12.33
N TYR A 274 15.12 -11.86 -12.65
CA TYR A 274 13.93 -11.99 -13.50
C TYR A 274 12.66 -11.94 -12.65
N GLU A 275 11.63 -11.27 -13.19
CA GLU A 275 10.33 -11.14 -12.51
C GLU A 275 9.54 -12.47 -12.55
N ASP A 276 9.51 -13.11 -13.72
CA ASP A 276 8.73 -14.33 -13.97
C ASP A 276 9.51 -15.61 -13.65
N TYR A 277 9.86 -15.79 -12.37
CA TYR A 277 10.63 -16.95 -11.92
C TYR A 277 9.98 -18.31 -12.27
N LYS A 278 8.65 -18.35 -12.44
CA LYS A 278 7.89 -19.56 -12.77
C LYS A 278 8.25 -20.12 -14.15
N ASN A 279 8.80 -19.29 -15.04
CA ASN A 279 9.23 -19.68 -16.38
C ASN A 279 10.75 -19.93 -16.51
N TYR A 280 11.45 -20.02 -15.38
CA TYR A 280 12.88 -20.27 -15.34
C TYR A 280 13.24 -21.53 -14.55
N TYR A 281 14.37 -22.11 -14.90
CA TYR A 281 15.09 -23.10 -14.10
C TYR A 281 16.38 -22.45 -13.59
N TYR A 282 16.78 -22.80 -12.37
CA TYR A 282 18.05 -22.41 -11.79
C TYR A 282 19.07 -23.52 -12.02
N LEU A 283 20.29 -23.13 -12.41
CA LEU A 283 21.43 -24.01 -12.64
C LEU A 283 22.41 -23.83 -11.46
N PRO A 284 22.48 -24.77 -10.50
CA PRO A 284 23.28 -24.58 -9.28
C PRO A 284 24.79 -24.52 -9.51
N LEU A 285 25.31 -25.16 -10.56
CA LEU A 285 26.74 -25.17 -10.85
C LEU A 285 27.18 -23.86 -11.52
N GLU A 286 26.34 -23.32 -12.39
CA GLU A 286 26.58 -22.07 -13.12
C GLU A 286 26.07 -20.83 -12.38
N ASP A 287 25.43 -21.01 -11.21
CA ASP A 287 24.87 -19.95 -10.36
C ASP A 287 24.01 -18.94 -11.15
N LYS A 288 23.11 -19.45 -12.00
CA LYS A 288 22.24 -18.61 -12.84
C LYS A 288 20.94 -19.30 -13.21
N ALA A 289 19.95 -18.48 -13.54
CA ALA A 289 18.67 -18.89 -14.07
C ALA A 289 18.64 -18.84 -15.61
N VAL A 290 18.00 -19.84 -16.21
CA VAL A 290 17.76 -19.96 -17.65
C VAL A 290 16.28 -20.20 -17.92
N HIS A 291 15.75 -19.58 -18.97
CA HIS A 291 14.35 -19.75 -19.36
C HIS A 291 14.07 -21.20 -19.75
N LYS A 292 12.83 -21.67 -19.55
CA LYS A 292 12.39 -23.05 -19.86
C LYS A 292 12.81 -23.54 -21.25
N SER A 293 12.73 -22.68 -22.26
CA SER A 293 13.12 -23.01 -23.64
C SER A 293 14.61 -23.33 -23.81
N VAL A 294 15.48 -22.73 -22.99
CA VAL A 294 16.92 -23.02 -22.98
C VAL A 294 17.21 -24.20 -22.07
N ALA A 295 16.50 -24.28 -20.94
CA ALA A 295 16.69 -25.35 -19.96
C ALA A 295 16.34 -26.74 -20.53
N GLU A 296 15.49 -26.83 -21.56
CA GLU A 296 15.16 -28.08 -22.25
C GLU A 296 16.41 -28.86 -22.70
N PHE A 297 17.46 -28.14 -23.10
CA PHE A 297 18.75 -28.71 -23.53
C PHE A 297 19.70 -29.04 -22.37
N VAL A 298 19.29 -28.80 -21.12
CA VAL A 298 20.07 -29.11 -19.91
C VAL A 298 19.49 -30.35 -19.23
N ASP A 299 20.35 -31.28 -18.82
CA ASP A 299 19.95 -32.47 -18.09
C ASP A 299 19.17 -32.09 -16.81
N LYS A 300 18.10 -32.84 -16.51
CA LYS A 300 17.22 -32.58 -15.35
C LYS A 300 17.97 -32.67 -14.02
N SER A 301 19.06 -33.45 -13.93
CA SER A 301 19.90 -33.56 -12.75
C SER A 301 20.71 -32.29 -12.45
N HIS A 302 20.93 -31.43 -13.46
CA HIS A 302 21.72 -30.20 -13.34
C HIS A 302 20.87 -28.93 -13.22
N ARG A 303 19.55 -29.05 -13.09
CA ARG A 303 18.63 -27.90 -12.97
C ARG A 303 17.55 -28.12 -11.92
N THR A 304 17.19 -27.05 -11.22
CA THR A 304 16.05 -27.01 -10.30
C THR A 304 15.07 -25.95 -10.74
N LYS A 305 13.80 -26.04 -10.33
CA LYS A 305 12.84 -24.95 -10.62
C LYS A 305 13.34 -23.69 -9.93
N ALA A 306 13.37 -22.57 -10.66
CA ALA A 306 13.78 -21.32 -10.05
C ALA A 306 12.77 -20.87 -8.98
N THR A 307 13.29 -20.23 -7.94
CA THR A 307 12.54 -19.53 -6.90
C THR A 307 12.66 -18.03 -7.12
N LYS A 308 11.92 -17.24 -6.34
CA LYS A 308 12.06 -15.78 -6.36
C LYS A 308 13.51 -15.32 -6.09
N ASP A 309 14.22 -16.04 -5.23
CA ASP A 309 15.54 -15.65 -4.71
C ASP A 309 16.68 -16.03 -5.67
N ASN A 310 16.57 -17.18 -6.35
CA ASN A 310 17.62 -17.68 -7.24
C ASN A 310 17.35 -17.43 -8.74
N CYS A 311 16.25 -16.76 -9.07
CA CYS A 311 15.93 -16.45 -10.47
C CYS A 311 16.67 -15.21 -10.98
N TYR A 312 17.99 -15.29 -11.11
CA TYR A 312 18.84 -14.21 -11.62
C TYR A 312 19.86 -14.69 -12.64
N THR A 313 20.46 -13.75 -13.36
CA THR A 313 21.70 -13.98 -14.13
C THR A 313 22.75 -12.94 -13.75
N TRP A 314 24.00 -13.14 -14.13
CA TRP A 314 25.09 -12.20 -13.87
C TRP A 314 25.26 -11.25 -15.06
N ILE A 315 25.39 -9.95 -14.79
CA ILE A 315 25.71 -8.93 -15.78
C ILE A 315 26.98 -8.19 -15.37
N ASN A 316 27.85 -7.91 -16.34
CA ASN A 316 29.05 -7.10 -16.11
C ASN A 316 28.65 -5.65 -15.82
N ALA A 317 29.10 -5.11 -14.70
CA ALA A 317 28.90 -3.70 -14.33
C ALA A 317 30.01 -2.83 -14.96
N ASP A 318 30.11 -2.86 -16.29
CA ASP A 318 31.13 -2.13 -17.05
C ASP A 318 30.55 -0.89 -17.75
N GLN A 319 31.36 -0.23 -18.58
CA GLN A 319 30.93 0.95 -19.34
C GLN A 319 29.76 0.64 -20.30
N SER A 320 29.67 -0.58 -20.84
CA SER A 320 28.58 -0.96 -21.75
C SER A 320 27.23 -1.04 -21.02
N PHE A 321 27.24 -1.49 -19.76
CA PHE A 321 26.06 -1.48 -18.91
C PHE A 321 25.72 -0.06 -18.44
N THR A 322 26.68 0.63 -17.82
CA THR A 322 26.47 1.94 -17.17
C THR A 322 26.12 3.05 -18.15
N SER A 323 26.55 2.99 -19.41
CA SER A 323 26.17 3.98 -20.44
C SER A 323 24.79 3.75 -21.07
N ASN A 324 24.12 2.62 -20.77
CA ASN A 324 22.82 2.28 -21.34
C ASN A 324 21.69 2.49 -20.32
N ASN A 325 21.16 3.72 -20.27
CA ASN A 325 20.09 4.09 -19.34
C ASN A 325 18.84 3.20 -19.41
N GLN A 326 18.49 2.68 -20.59
CA GLN A 326 17.33 1.77 -20.71
C GLN A 326 17.59 0.44 -20.01
N THR A 327 18.79 -0.12 -20.19
CA THR A 327 19.20 -1.37 -19.54
C THR A 327 19.34 -1.19 -18.03
N VAL A 328 19.98 -0.10 -17.58
CA VAL A 328 20.11 0.22 -16.15
C VAL A 328 18.75 0.43 -15.51
N LYS A 329 17.84 1.20 -16.14
CA LYS A 329 16.50 1.43 -15.61
C LYS A 329 15.72 0.12 -15.45
N LYS A 330 15.78 -0.77 -16.45
CA LYS A 330 15.17 -2.11 -16.36
C LYS A 330 15.77 -2.93 -15.22
N TYR A 331 17.10 -2.89 -15.06
CA TYR A 331 17.78 -3.55 -13.94
C TYR A 331 17.29 -3.02 -12.58
N LEU A 332 17.25 -1.70 -12.39
CA LEU A 332 16.82 -1.07 -11.14
C LEU A 332 15.36 -1.38 -10.79
N ILE A 333 14.46 -1.36 -11.78
CA ILE A 333 13.05 -1.74 -11.57
C ILE A 333 12.97 -3.18 -11.04
N ASN A 334 13.67 -4.12 -11.68
CA ASN A 334 13.68 -5.51 -11.25
C ASN A 334 14.32 -5.68 -9.87
N LEU A 335 15.37 -4.92 -9.57
CA LEU A 335 16.05 -4.92 -8.29
C LEU A 335 15.11 -4.45 -7.16
N ILE A 336 14.43 -3.32 -7.36
CA ILE A 336 13.45 -2.77 -6.39
C ILE A 336 12.30 -3.76 -6.18
N LYS A 337 11.77 -4.34 -7.25
CA LYS A 337 10.76 -5.41 -7.15
C LYS A 337 11.28 -6.61 -6.36
N ASN A 338 12.54 -6.99 -6.55
CA ASN A 338 13.15 -8.11 -5.83
C ASN A 338 13.32 -7.83 -4.33
N ILE A 339 13.72 -6.61 -3.96
CA ILE A 339 13.77 -6.16 -2.55
C ILE A 339 12.39 -6.31 -1.86
N CYS A 340 11.32 -6.13 -2.63
CA CYS A 340 9.94 -6.18 -2.18
C CYS A 340 9.32 -7.59 -2.12
N LYS A 341 10.04 -8.64 -2.53
CA LYS A 341 9.47 -9.98 -2.77
C LYS A 341 9.12 -10.82 -1.55
#